data_AF-A0AAQ3CNV6-F1
#
_entry.id   AF-A0AAQ3CNV6-F1
#
_cell.length_a   1.000
_cell.length_b   1.000
_cell.length_c   1.000
_cell.angle_alpha   90.00
_cell.angle_beta   90.00
_cell.angle_gamma   90.00
#
_symmetry.space_group_name_H-M   'P 1'
#
loop_
_entity.id
_entity.type
_entity.pdbx_description
1 polymer ?
#
loop_
_entity_poly.entity_id
_entity_poly.type
_entity_poly.pdbx_seq_one_letter_code
_entity_poly.pdbx_strand_id
1 'polypeptide(L)'
;MKIDILNTIKSRVGSSIQVGASSDKERAKLRYSQLKEEIRARTLNEAINKVELAKALYEIKKNKLYRFDGYDNFYGFCLNYKFSRTMIYRYIKIGAYLEKDSISEQDVIHSSLNKIINDIRVKGSDSEYKPVIIRFNLEDKEKQLVLVKNKKRLEKFLLKYLLDNWESFITYNN
;
A
#
# COMPACT_ATOMS: atom_id res chain seq x y z
N MET A 1 23.97 -10.02 18.45
CA MET A 1 23.95 -9.80 19.91
C MET A 1 22.55 -9.33 20.30
N LYS A 2 21.65 -10.25 20.68
CA LYS A 2 20.26 -9.91 21.06
C LYS A 2 20.29 -9.42 22.51
N ILE A 3 20.27 -8.12 22.69
CA ILE A 3 20.32 -7.49 24.01
C ILE A 3 19.02 -7.80 24.78
N ASP A 4 19.24 -8.22 26.02
CA ASP A 4 18.33 -8.70 27.06
C ASP A 4 17.28 -7.67 27.53
N ILE A 5 16.55 -7.04 26.60
CA ILE A 5 15.52 -6.05 26.93
C ILE A 5 14.39 -6.71 27.73
N LEU A 6 13.98 -7.93 27.35
CA LEU A 6 12.93 -8.68 28.05
C LEU A 6 13.33 -9.11 29.47
N ASN A 7 14.60 -9.45 29.68
CA ASN A 7 15.12 -9.85 30.99
C ASN A 7 15.34 -8.63 31.91
N THR A 8 15.69 -7.49 31.34
CA THR A 8 15.80 -6.19 32.04
C THR A 8 14.42 -5.66 32.47
N ILE A 9 13.39 -5.89 31.65
CA ILE A 9 12.00 -5.56 32.01
C ILE A 9 11.49 -6.49 33.11
N LYS A 10 11.77 -7.80 33.04
CA LYS A 10 11.37 -8.75 34.08
C LYS A 10 12.07 -8.51 35.43
N SER A 11 13.35 -8.14 35.46
CA SER A 11 14.06 -7.90 36.72
C SER A 11 13.58 -6.62 37.44
N ARG A 12 13.14 -5.60 36.70
CA ARG A 12 12.54 -4.38 37.27
C ARG A 12 11.17 -4.60 37.92
N VAL A 13 10.44 -5.63 37.52
CA VAL A 13 9.11 -5.94 38.07
C VAL A 13 9.20 -6.67 39.41
N GLY A 14 10.35 -7.25 39.76
CA GLY A 14 10.53 -8.09 40.94
C GLY A 14 10.88 -7.39 42.26
N SER A 15 11.15 -6.08 42.25
CA SER A 15 11.61 -5.39 43.47
C SER A 15 10.63 -4.30 43.90
N SER A 16 9.89 -4.60 44.98
CA SER A 16 9.76 -3.76 46.20
C SER A 16 8.33 -3.51 46.70
N ILE A 17 8.17 -3.89 47.98
CA ILE A 17 7.40 -3.23 49.06
C ILE A 17 5.94 -3.66 49.29
N GLN A 18 5.76 -4.40 50.39
CA GLN A 18 4.57 -4.32 51.24
C GLN A 18 4.64 -3.04 52.08
N VAL A 19 3.66 -2.14 52.02
CA VAL A 19 3.14 -1.31 53.15
C VAL A 19 1.73 -0.83 52.77
N GLY A 20 0.86 -0.75 53.78
CA GLY A 20 -0.58 -0.55 53.70
C GLY A 20 -1.10 0.72 53.04
N ALA A 21 -2.40 0.66 52.72
CA ALA A 21 -3.27 1.77 52.32
C ALA A 21 -2.83 2.61 51.10
N SER A 22 -2.42 1.97 49.99
CA SER A 22 -2.36 2.64 48.67
C SER A 22 -3.78 2.93 48.21
N SER A 23 -4.20 4.19 48.31
CA SER A 23 -5.49 4.70 47.81
C SER A 23 -5.82 4.13 46.42
N ASP A 24 -7.11 3.90 46.12
CA ASP A 24 -7.57 3.42 44.80
C ASP A 24 -6.98 4.22 43.62
N LYS A 25 -6.59 5.48 43.89
CA LYS A 25 -5.90 6.37 42.95
C LYS A 25 -4.51 5.88 42.52
N GLU A 26 -3.73 5.28 43.41
CA GLU A 26 -2.40 4.73 43.06
C GLU A 26 -2.52 3.44 42.26
N ARG A 27 -3.45 2.55 42.63
CA ARG A 27 -3.81 1.38 41.82
C ARG A 27 -4.29 1.78 40.42
N ALA A 28 -5.15 2.81 40.34
CA ALA A 28 -5.63 3.34 39.06
C ALA A 28 -4.48 3.91 38.20
N LYS A 29 -3.54 4.66 38.80
CA LYS A 29 -2.34 5.16 38.10
C LYS A 29 -1.45 4.02 37.59
N LEU A 30 -1.22 2.99 38.40
CA LEU A 30 -0.44 1.82 38.00
C LEU A 30 -1.11 1.09 36.82
N ARG A 31 -2.41 0.83 36.92
CA ARG A 31 -3.17 0.18 35.84
C ARG A 31 -3.18 1.01 34.57
N TYR A 32 -3.33 2.32 34.68
CA TYR A 32 -3.23 3.24 33.53
C TYR A 32 -1.85 3.16 32.85
N SER A 33 -0.77 3.11 33.62
CA SER A 33 0.58 2.96 33.05
C SER A 33 0.74 1.64 32.30
N GLN A 34 0.26 0.53 32.87
CA GLN A 34 0.26 -0.79 32.21
C GLN A 34 -0.53 -0.77 30.90
N LEU A 35 -1.73 -0.19 30.91
CA LEU A 35 -2.56 -0.09 29.70
C LEU A 35 -1.87 0.70 28.58
N LYS A 36 -1.13 1.77 28.90
CA LYS A 36 -0.35 2.50 27.89
C LYS A 36 0.72 1.63 27.24
N GLU A 37 1.45 0.83 28.02
CA GLU A 37 2.45 -0.09 27.47
C GLU A 37 1.79 -1.21 26.65
N GLU A 38 0.67 -1.75 27.12
CA GLU A 38 -0.12 -2.73 26.36
C GLU A 38 -0.58 -2.16 25.00
N ILE A 39 -1.05 -0.92 24.97
CA ILE A 39 -1.45 -0.23 23.73
C ILE A 39 -0.25 -0.10 22.79
N ARG A 40 0.89 0.42 23.27
CA ARG A 40 2.10 0.57 22.43
C ARG A 40 2.56 -0.76 21.85
N ALA A 41 2.61 -1.80 22.67
CA ALA A 41 3.02 -3.13 22.23
C ALA A 41 2.05 -3.72 21.19
N ARG A 42 0.74 -3.60 21.41
CA ARG A 42 -0.28 -4.10 20.47
C ARG A 42 -0.24 -3.34 19.14
N THR A 43 -0.11 -2.01 19.17
CA THR A 43 -0.03 -1.19 17.95
C THR A 43 1.24 -1.51 17.15
N LEU A 44 2.38 -1.71 17.82
CA LEU A 44 3.61 -2.11 17.15
C LEU A 44 3.47 -3.50 16.51
N ASN A 45 2.93 -4.48 17.25
CA ASN A 45 2.69 -5.82 16.70
C ASN A 45 1.72 -5.78 15.51
N GLU A 46 0.67 -4.96 15.57
CA GLU A 46 -0.26 -4.80 14.44
C GLU A 46 0.47 -4.26 13.20
N ALA A 47 1.39 -3.31 13.38
CA ALA A 47 2.19 -2.76 12.30
C ALA A 47 3.17 -3.80 11.70
N ILE A 48 3.86 -4.56 12.54
CA ILE A 48 4.74 -5.65 12.10
C ILE A 48 3.94 -6.73 11.34
N ASN A 49 2.80 -7.15 11.88
CA ASN A 49 1.93 -8.15 11.24
C ASN A 49 1.48 -7.69 9.85
N LYS A 50 1.26 -6.38 9.63
CA LYS A 50 0.91 -5.83 8.31
C LYS A 50 2.07 -5.98 7.31
N VAL A 51 3.32 -5.80 7.75
CA VAL A 51 4.51 -6.00 6.91
C VAL A 51 4.63 -7.46 6.49
N GLU A 52 4.57 -8.36 7.47
CA GLU A 52 4.67 -9.80 7.23
C GLU A 52 3.56 -10.30 6.31
N LEU A 53 2.34 -9.82 6.53
CA LEU A 53 1.20 -10.12 5.66
C LEU A 53 1.42 -9.60 4.23
N ALA A 54 1.97 -8.40 4.05
CA ALA A 54 2.30 -7.86 2.73
C ALA A 54 3.29 -8.75 1.99
N LYS A 55 4.34 -9.21 2.67
CA LYS A 55 5.36 -10.12 2.13
C LYS A 55 4.76 -11.45 1.71
N ALA A 56 4.01 -12.11 2.62
CA ALA A 56 3.40 -13.40 2.35
C ALA A 56 2.39 -13.35 1.18
N LEU A 57 1.49 -12.36 1.17
CA LEU A 57 0.53 -12.19 0.07
C LEU A 57 1.24 -11.94 -1.26
N TYR A 58 2.31 -11.14 -1.24
CA TYR A 58 3.08 -10.86 -2.45
C TYR A 58 3.81 -12.10 -2.98
N GLU A 59 4.46 -12.86 -2.11
CA GLU A 59 5.14 -14.11 -2.47
C GLU A 59 4.17 -15.15 -3.05
N ILE A 60 3.02 -15.37 -2.40
CA ILE A 60 1.96 -16.27 -2.88
C ILE A 60 1.49 -15.85 -4.28
N LYS A 61 1.28 -14.54 -4.50
CA LYS A 61 0.85 -14.03 -5.80
C LYS A 61 1.93 -14.19 -6.86
N LYS A 62 3.16 -13.77 -6.56
CA LYS A 62 4.31 -13.76 -7.49
C LYS A 62 4.62 -15.17 -7.97
N ASN A 63 4.65 -16.13 -7.05
CA ASN A 63 4.98 -17.53 -7.33
C ASN A 63 3.75 -18.39 -7.66
N LYS A 64 2.56 -17.80 -7.71
CA LYS A 64 1.28 -18.48 -7.96
C LYS A 64 1.00 -19.65 -7.02
N LEU A 65 1.44 -19.56 -5.76
CA LEU A 65 1.32 -20.63 -4.75
C LEU A 65 -0.13 -20.96 -4.40
N TYR A 66 -1.05 -20.02 -4.62
CA TYR A 66 -2.49 -20.23 -4.47
C TYR A 66 -3.05 -21.40 -5.31
N ARG A 67 -2.30 -21.86 -6.32
CA ARG A 67 -2.67 -23.03 -7.12
C ARG A 67 -2.54 -24.35 -6.38
N PHE A 68 -1.75 -24.41 -5.31
CA PHE A 68 -1.66 -25.61 -4.47
C PHE A 68 -2.99 -25.93 -3.77
N ASP A 69 -3.80 -24.91 -3.51
CA ASP A 69 -5.16 -25.04 -2.96
C ASP A 69 -6.24 -25.12 -4.07
N GLY A 70 -5.84 -25.27 -5.34
CA GLY A 70 -6.77 -25.40 -6.47
C GLY A 70 -7.42 -24.10 -6.95
N TYR A 71 -6.94 -22.92 -6.52
CA TYR A 71 -7.49 -21.65 -7.01
C TYR A 71 -6.99 -21.30 -8.43
N ASP A 72 -7.92 -20.95 -9.32
CA ASP A 72 -7.60 -20.46 -10.67
C ASP A 72 -6.86 -19.12 -10.65
N ASN A 73 -7.19 -18.27 -9.67
CA ASN A 73 -6.66 -16.92 -9.56
C ASN A 73 -6.43 -16.50 -8.10
N PHE A 74 -5.46 -15.62 -7.90
CA PHE A 74 -5.07 -15.12 -6.59
C PHE A 74 -6.21 -14.42 -5.83
N TYR A 75 -7.13 -13.75 -6.54
CA TYR A 75 -8.26 -13.08 -5.90
C TYR A 75 -9.21 -14.10 -5.25
N GLY A 76 -9.47 -15.23 -5.91
CA GLY A 76 -10.24 -16.33 -5.34
C GLY A 76 -9.65 -16.85 -4.03
N PHE A 77 -8.34 -17.07 -3.98
CA PHE A 77 -7.62 -17.44 -2.76
C PHE A 77 -7.82 -16.41 -1.62
N CYS A 78 -7.68 -15.12 -1.93
CA CYS A 78 -7.79 -14.06 -0.93
C CYS A 78 -9.19 -13.91 -0.32
N LEU A 79 -10.25 -14.40 -0.98
CA LEU A 79 -11.62 -14.31 -0.46
C LEU A 79 -11.83 -15.15 0.80
N ASN A 80 -11.09 -16.26 0.97
CA ASN A 80 -11.14 -17.08 2.18
C ASN A 80 -10.75 -16.31 3.44
N TYR A 81 -9.86 -15.33 3.28
CA TYR A 81 -9.32 -14.52 4.37
C TYR A 81 -10.03 -13.17 4.49
N LYS A 82 -11.21 -13.02 3.86
CA LYS A 82 -12.04 -11.81 3.90
C LYS A 82 -11.33 -10.55 3.42
N PHE A 83 -10.35 -10.67 2.51
CA PHE A 83 -9.71 -9.50 1.94
C PHE A 83 -10.58 -8.85 0.86
N SER A 84 -10.80 -7.54 0.99
CA SER A 84 -11.38 -6.74 -0.10
C SER A 84 -10.39 -6.52 -1.24
N ARG A 85 -10.87 -6.28 -2.47
CA ARG A 85 -10.03 -5.94 -3.64
C ARG A 85 -9.03 -4.82 -3.34
N THR A 86 -9.47 -3.79 -2.62
CA THR A 86 -8.63 -2.66 -2.23
C THR A 86 -7.50 -3.07 -1.29
N MET A 87 -7.79 -3.91 -0.29
CA MET A 87 -6.75 -4.43 0.62
C MET A 87 -5.74 -5.29 -0.12
N ILE A 88 -6.22 -6.19 -1.00
CA ILE A 88 -5.36 -7.04 -1.82
C ILE A 88 -4.41 -6.19 -2.66
N TYR A 89 -4.93 -5.19 -3.38
CA TYR A 89 -4.10 -4.28 -4.17
C TYR A 89 -3.02 -3.60 -3.32
N ARG A 90 -3.38 -3.08 -2.15
CA ARG A 90 -2.44 -2.37 -1.26
C ARG A 90 -1.34 -3.29 -0.74
N TYR A 91 -1.69 -4.45 -0.19
CA TYR A 91 -0.70 -5.38 0.35
C TYR A 91 0.25 -5.91 -0.72
N ILE A 92 -0.27 -6.26 -1.89
CA ILE A 92 0.55 -6.70 -3.02
C ILE A 92 1.52 -5.60 -3.47
N LYS A 93 1.04 -4.35 -3.54
CA LYS A 93 1.87 -3.23 -3.95
C LYS A 93 2.97 -2.94 -2.93
N ILE A 94 2.67 -3.02 -1.63
CA ILE A 94 3.66 -2.85 -0.57
C ILE A 94 4.69 -3.98 -0.60
N GLY A 95 4.26 -5.24 -0.67
CA GLY A 95 5.17 -6.39 -0.75
C GLY A 95 6.11 -6.32 -1.96
N ALA A 96 5.61 -5.87 -3.11
CA ALA A 96 6.44 -5.67 -4.30
C ALA A 96 7.52 -4.58 -4.13
N TYR A 97 7.27 -3.54 -3.34
CA TYR A 97 8.24 -2.48 -3.08
C TYR A 97 9.22 -2.83 -1.96
N LEU A 98 8.78 -3.63 -0.98
CA LEU A 98 9.64 -4.22 0.03
C LEU A 98 10.65 -5.18 -0.61
N GLU A 99 10.23 -6.05 -1.55
CA GLU A 99 11.15 -6.96 -2.24
C GLU A 99 12.21 -6.21 -3.08
N LYS A 100 11.87 -5.02 -3.58
CA LYS A 100 12.78 -4.19 -4.39
C LYS A 100 13.65 -3.25 -3.55
N ASP A 101 13.63 -3.37 -2.23
CA ASP A 101 14.28 -2.45 -1.28
C ASP A 101 13.95 -0.96 -1.53
N SER A 102 12.82 -0.69 -2.19
CA SER A 102 12.39 0.68 -2.55
C SER A 102 11.71 1.40 -1.38
N ILE A 103 11.35 0.66 -0.33
CA ILE A 103 10.79 1.11 0.94
C ILE A 103 11.32 0.16 2.02
N SER A 104 11.68 0.69 3.20
CA SER A 104 12.11 -0.15 4.32
C SER A 104 10.92 -0.69 5.12
N GLU A 105 11.13 -1.79 5.85
CA GLU A 105 10.12 -2.30 6.79
C GLU A 105 9.79 -1.29 7.89
N GLN A 106 10.77 -0.50 8.33
CA GLN A 106 10.58 0.55 9.32
C GLN A 106 9.63 1.65 8.81
N ASP A 107 9.76 2.02 7.53
CA ASP A 107 8.84 2.98 6.91
C ASP A 107 7.40 2.46 6.90
N VAL A 108 7.23 1.15 6.72
CA VAL A 108 5.91 0.51 6.76
C VAL A 108 5.36 0.41 8.18
N ILE A 109 6.20 0.11 9.17
CA ILE A 109 5.82 0.00 10.58
C ILE A 109 5.38 1.36 11.15
N HIS A 110 6.08 2.43 10.81
CA HIS A 110 5.83 3.77 11.36
C HIS A 110 4.81 4.60 10.57
N SER A 111 4.26 4.07 9.47
CA SER A 111 3.36 4.80 8.59
C SER A 111 2.05 4.05 8.35
N SER A 112 0.98 4.77 8.00
CA SER A 112 -0.27 4.13 7.60
C SER A 112 -0.14 3.53 6.19
N LEU A 113 -0.82 2.41 5.94
CA LEU A 113 -0.88 1.78 4.61
C LEU A 113 -1.29 2.77 3.51
N ASN A 114 -2.18 3.72 3.81
CA ASN A 114 -2.62 4.74 2.85
C ASN A 114 -1.49 5.72 2.53
N LYS A 115 -0.74 6.17 3.54
CA LYS A 115 0.39 7.07 3.35
C LYS A 115 1.48 6.41 2.50
N ILE A 116 1.84 5.17 2.83
CA ILE A 116 2.84 4.39 2.06
C ILE A 116 2.42 4.25 0.59
N ILE A 117 1.15 3.93 0.33
CA ILE A 117 0.64 3.78 -1.04
C ILE A 117 0.65 5.10 -1.82
N ASN A 118 0.40 6.22 -1.14
CA ASN A 118 0.52 7.55 -1.73
C ASN A 118 1.98 7.88 -2.02
N ASP A 119 2.89 7.64 -1.09
CA ASP A 119 4.33 7.87 -1.26
C ASP A 119 4.89 7.06 -2.43
N ILE A 120 4.48 5.79 -2.55
CA ILE A 120 4.78 4.94 -3.72
C ILE A 120 4.26 5.57 -5.01
N ARG A 121 3.02 6.09 -5.00
CA ARG A 121 2.39 6.65 -6.20
C ARG A 121 3.11 7.92 -6.65
N VAL A 122 3.56 8.75 -5.71
CA VAL A 122 4.34 9.96 -5.99
C VAL A 122 5.71 9.58 -6.55
N LYS A 123 6.46 8.69 -5.89
CA LYS A 123 7.78 8.23 -6.37
C LYS A 123 7.72 7.50 -7.72
N GLY A 124 6.64 6.76 -7.99
CA GLY A 124 6.43 6.08 -9.27
C GLY A 124 5.90 6.97 -10.39
N SER A 125 5.62 8.25 -10.12
CA SER A 125 5.12 9.22 -11.11
C SER A 125 6.20 10.10 -11.73
N ASP A 126 7.46 9.86 -11.40
CA ASP A 126 8.63 10.44 -12.08
C ASP A 126 8.86 9.78 -13.46
N SER A 127 7.79 9.42 -14.18
CA SER A 127 7.90 9.31 -15.63
C SER A 127 8.12 10.73 -16.15
N GLU A 128 9.32 11.02 -16.65
CA GLU A 128 9.70 12.30 -17.29
C GLU A 128 8.65 12.76 -18.33
N TYR A 129 7.83 11.83 -18.84
CA TYR A 129 6.78 12.08 -19.80
C TYR A 129 5.39 11.93 -19.15
N LYS A 130 4.74 13.06 -18.87
CA LYS A 130 3.31 13.07 -18.55
C LYS A 130 2.50 12.81 -19.84
N PRO A 131 1.56 11.84 -19.86
CA PRO A 131 0.75 11.60 -21.05
C PRO A 131 -0.15 12.81 -21.33
N VAL A 132 -0.09 13.32 -22.57
CA VAL A 132 -1.03 14.32 -23.05
C VAL A 132 -2.36 13.63 -23.37
N ILE A 133 -3.41 13.99 -22.64
CA ILE A 133 -4.75 13.43 -22.84
C ILE A 133 -5.55 14.39 -23.72
N ILE A 134 -5.77 14.00 -24.98
CA ILE A 134 -6.68 14.70 -25.90
C ILE A 134 -8.09 14.14 -25.69
N ARG A 135 -9.06 15.01 -25.37
CA ARG A 135 -10.48 14.65 -25.23
C ARG A 135 -11.26 15.22 -26.41
N PHE A 136 -11.90 14.33 -27.17
CA PHE A 136 -12.85 14.73 -28.21
C PHE A 136 -14.23 14.90 -27.58
N ASN A 137 -14.72 16.14 -27.53
CA ASN A 137 -16.11 16.40 -27.19
C ASN A 137 -16.92 16.47 -28.49
N LEU A 138 -17.57 15.37 -28.86
CA LEU A 138 -18.43 15.31 -30.04
C LEU A 138 -19.88 15.36 -29.59
N GLU A 139 -20.66 16.25 -30.20
CA GLU A 139 -22.10 16.37 -29.93
C GLU A 139 -22.89 15.17 -30.45
N ASP A 140 -22.38 14.52 -31.50
CA ASP A 140 -22.98 13.37 -32.17
C ASP A 140 -22.58 12.04 -31.50
N LYS A 141 -23.56 11.41 -30.86
CA LYS A 141 -23.39 10.13 -30.14
C LYS A 141 -22.99 8.97 -31.06
N GLU A 142 -23.45 8.93 -32.30
CA GLU A 142 -23.14 7.84 -33.22
C GLU A 142 -21.68 7.92 -33.66
N LYS A 143 -21.21 9.13 -34.00
CA LYS A 143 -19.80 9.37 -34.32
C LYS A 143 -18.90 9.08 -33.13
N GLN A 144 -19.33 9.43 -31.91
CA GLN A 144 -18.60 9.08 -30.69
C GLN A 144 -18.43 7.57 -30.53
N LEU A 145 -19.49 6.78 -30.76
CA LEU A 145 -19.44 5.33 -30.68
C LEU A 145 -18.49 4.71 -31.71
N VAL A 146 -18.49 5.23 -32.95
CA VAL A 146 -17.56 4.80 -34.01
C VAL A 146 -16.11 5.02 -33.61
N LEU A 147 -15.78 6.17 -33.02
CA LEU A 147 -14.42 6.45 -32.55
C LEU A 147 -14.01 5.55 -31.39
N VAL A 148 -14.89 5.31 -30.42
CA VAL A 148 -14.63 4.41 -29.28
C VAL A 148 -14.30 3.00 -29.76
N LYS A 149 -15.07 2.47 -30.73
CA LYS A 149 -14.83 1.14 -31.32
C LYS A 149 -13.48 1.07 -32.06
N ASN A 150 -13.01 2.17 -32.63
CA ASN A 150 -11.81 2.23 -33.46
C ASN A 150 -10.61 2.93 -32.78
N LYS A 151 -10.64 3.09 -31.45
CA LYS A 151 -9.69 3.89 -30.67
C LYS A 151 -8.22 3.69 -31.07
N LYS A 152 -7.74 2.45 -31.13
CA LYS A 152 -6.34 2.15 -31.46
C LYS A 152 -5.94 2.60 -32.87
N ARG A 153 -6.86 2.47 -33.84
CA ARG A 153 -6.62 2.87 -35.23
C ARG A 153 -6.62 4.38 -35.36
N LEU A 154 -7.54 5.04 -34.66
CA LEU A 154 -7.61 6.49 -34.57
C LEU A 154 -6.33 7.08 -33.94
N GLU A 155 -5.87 6.54 -32.81
CA GLU A 155 -4.64 6.98 -32.14
C GLU A 155 -3.44 6.92 -33.09
N LYS A 156 -3.26 5.80 -33.81
CA LYS A 156 -2.18 5.65 -34.79
C LYS A 156 -2.30 6.64 -35.95
N PHE A 157 -3.51 6.82 -36.47
CA PHE A 157 -3.76 7.74 -37.58
C PHE A 157 -3.45 9.19 -37.18
N LEU A 158 -3.97 9.64 -36.03
CA LEU A 158 -3.74 10.99 -35.52
C LEU A 158 -2.27 11.22 -35.19
N LEU A 159 -1.60 10.25 -34.55
CA LEU A 159 -0.19 10.37 -34.22
C LEU A 159 0.65 10.50 -35.50
N LYS A 160 0.39 9.65 -36.49
CA LYS A 160 1.07 9.72 -37.78
C LYS A 160 0.83 11.08 -38.44
N TYR A 161 -0.42 11.51 -38.54
CA TYR A 161 -0.77 12.78 -39.18
C TYR A 161 -0.12 13.98 -38.46
N LEU A 162 -0.13 13.99 -37.13
CA LEU A 162 0.46 15.05 -36.32
C LEU A 162 1.98 15.12 -36.49
N LEU A 163 2.66 13.98 -36.59
CA LEU A 163 4.10 13.93 -36.85
C LEU A 163 4.44 14.39 -38.27
N ASP A 164 3.65 13.94 -39.26
CA ASP A 164 3.84 14.30 -40.67
C ASP A 164 3.55 15.80 -40.92
N ASN A 165 2.73 16.44 -40.08
CA ASN A 165 2.33 17.85 -40.19
C ASN A 165 2.78 18.70 -38.98
N TRP A 166 3.86 18.28 -38.31
CA TRP A 166 4.29 18.89 -37.04
C TRP A 166 4.58 20.38 -37.17
N GLU A 167 5.28 20.80 -38.22
CA GLU A 167 5.63 22.20 -38.47
C GLU A 167 4.37 23.07 -38.65
N SER A 168 3.41 22.61 -39.45
CA SER A 168 2.15 23.33 -39.64
C SER A 168 1.35 23.42 -38.35
N PHE A 169 1.37 22.37 -37.52
CA PHE A 169 0.70 22.34 -36.22
C PHE A 169 1.30 23.36 -35.24
N ILE A 170 2.63 23.44 -35.12
CA ILE A 170 3.28 24.39 -34.19
C ILE A 170 3.16 25.85 -34.65
N THR A 171 3.03 26.09 -35.96
CA THR A 171 2.81 27.44 -36.51
C THR A 171 1.34 27.81 -36.65
N TYR A 172 0.41 26.91 -36.27
CA TYR A 172 -1.02 27.16 -36.31
C TYR A 172 -1.42 28.16 -35.22
N ASN A 173 -1.32 29.45 -35.54
CA ASN A 173 -1.83 30.52 -34.70
C ASN A 173 -3.37 30.57 -34.77
N ASN A 174 -3.99 30.83 -33.62
CA ASN A 174 -5.44 31.02 -33.43
C ASN A 174 -6.02 32.10 -34.36
#